data_AF-A0A1Q6DX61-F1
#
_entry.id   AF-A0A1Q6DX61-F1
#
_cell.length_a   1.000
_cell.length_b   1.000
_cell.length_c   1.000
_cell.angle_alpha   90.00
_cell.angle_beta   90.00
_cell.angle_gamma   90.00
#
_symmetry.space_group_name_H-M   'P 1'
#
loop_
_entity.id
_entity.type
_entity.pdbx_description
1 polymer ?
#
loop_
_entity_poly.entity_id
_entity_poly.type
_entity_poly.pdbx_seq_one_letter_code
_entity_poly.pdbx_strand_id
1 'polypeptide(L)'
;MKHVDKAFKSFFNLIKKKREGKYDAEAHPPRYLDKDGYFSLIYPNQSFQVKEDHIRVGVPKGFREKYGYDKREIRIDFTYEKLKQSHIDIKQLHIIPGAKAQYFEYRVVYEEEKEPVEAKGGCLVRY
;
A
#
# COMPACT_ATOMS: atom_id res chain seq x y z
N MET A 1 -13.78 2.43 -9.29
CA MET A 1 -13.63 3.57 -8.37
C MET A 1 -13.33 3.16 -6.92
N LYS A 2 -12.48 2.14 -6.67
CA LYS A 2 -12.33 1.56 -5.31
C LYS A 2 -11.77 2.52 -4.23
N HIS A 3 -10.92 3.48 -4.62
CA HIS A 3 -10.30 4.41 -3.67
C HIS A 3 -11.25 5.50 -3.19
N VAL A 4 -12.07 6.04 -4.09
CA VAL A 4 -13.08 7.05 -3.75
C VAL A 4 -14.07 6.48 -2.75
N ASP A 5 -14.62 5.30 -3.04
CA ASP A 5 -15.58 4.63 -2.15
C ASP A 5 -15.00 4.38 -0.75
N LYS A 6 -13.73 3.97 -0.67
CA LYS A 6 -13.03 3.74 0.61
C LYS A 6 -12.84 5.04 1.39
N ALA A 7 -12.47 6.13 0.71
CA ALA A 7 -12.29 7.44 1.34
C ALA A 7 -13.61 7.96 1.92
N PHE A 8 -14.70 7.87 1.15
CA PHE A 8 -16.04 8.25 1.62
C PHE A 8 -16.53 7.37 2.77
N LYS A 9 -16.32 6.05 2.70
CA LYS A 9 -16.65 5.14 3.82
C LYS A 9 -15.95 5.54 5.12
N SER A 10 -14.66 5.90 5.03
CA SER A 10 -13.91 6.39 6.20
C SER A 10 -14.45 7.72 6.70
N PHE A 11 -14.76 8.65 5.80
CA PHE A 11 -15.33 9.94 6.14
C PHE A 11 -16.67 9.79 6.88
N PHE A 12 -17.59 8.97 6.37
CA PHE A 12 -18.87 8.72 7.03
C PHE A 12 -18.72 8.07 8.41
N ASN A 13 -17.74 7.18 8.57
CA ASN A 13 -17.42 6.61 9.89
C ASN A 13 -16.90 7.68 10.88
N LEU A 14 -16.11 8.65 10.42
CA LEU A 14 -15.67 9.77 11.26
C LEU A 14 -16.85 10.67 11.66
N ILE A 15 -17.75 10.98 10.72
CA ILE A 15 -18.98 11.73 11.01
C ILE A 15 -19.83 11.00 12.06
N LYS A 16 -19.97 9.68 11.96
CA LYS A 16 -20.68 8.87 12.96
C LYS A 16 -20.03 8.97 14.34
N LYS A 17 -18.70 8.80 14.43
CA LYS A 17 -17.97 8.90 15.71
C LYS A 17 -18.03 10.30 16.33
N LYS A 18 -18.04 11.35 15.51
CA LYS A 18 -18.20 12.74 15.96
C LYS A 18 -19.60 12.96 16.56
N ARG A 19 -20.64 12.41 15.93
CA ARG A 19 -22.01 12.43 16.49
C ARG A 19 -22.12 11.68 17.82
N GLU A 20 -21.33 10.61 18.00
CA GLU A 20 -21.24 9.85 19.25
C GLU A 20 -20.37 10.53 20.33
N GLY A 21 -19.75 11.68 20.05
CA GLY A 21 -18.84 12.37 20.98
C GLY A 21 -17.50 11.67 21.20
N LYS A 22 -17.12 10.74 20.32
CA LYS A 22 -15.87 9.95 20.41
C LYS A 22 -14.75 10.48 19.50
N TYR A 23 -14.95 11.65 18.90
CA TYR A 23 -14.02 12.25 17.95
C TYR A 23 -14.23 13.77 17.88
N ASP A 24 -13.25 14.52 18.34
CA ASP A 24 -13.36 15.99 18.47
C ASP A 24 -12.84 16.76 17.25
N ALA A 25 -11.97 16.14 16.44
CA ALA A 25 -11.38 16.81 15.29
C ALA A 25 -12.39 17.09 14.15
N GLU A 26 -12.04 18.02 13.27
CA GLU A 26 -12.82 18.30 12.06
C GLU A 26 -12.68 17.16 11.04
N ALA A 27 -13.81 16.70 10.52
CA ALA A 27 -13.86 15.74 9.43
C ALA A 27 -14.19 16.49 8.15
N HIS A 28 -13.24 16.55 7.21
CA HIS A 28 -13.46 17.12 5.89
C HIS A 28 -13.77 16.04 4.86
N PRO A 29 -14.65 16.31 3.89
CA PRO A 29 -14.92 15.39 2.80
C PRO A 29 -13.65 15.16 1.98
N PRO A 30 -13.42 13.93 1.46
CA PRO A 30 -12.31 13.66 0.57
C PRO A 30 -12.38 14.53 -0.69
N ARG A 31 -11.23 15.02 -1.16
CA ARG A 31 -11.15 15.71 -2.45
C ARG A 31 -11.03 14.69 -3.58
N TYR A 32 -11.70 14.96 -4.69
CA TYR A 32 -11.49 14.21 -5.92
C TYR A 32 -10.10 14.53 -6.48
N LEU A 33 -9.50 13.54 -7.15
CA LEU A 33 -8.26 13.76 -7.89
C LEU A 33 -8.58 14.58 -9.17
N ASP A 34 -7.64 15.44 -9.56
CA ASP A 34 -7.73 16.15 -10.84
C ASP A 34 -7.90 15.17 -12.00
N LYS A 35 -8.64 15.60 -13.04
CA LYS A 35 -8.95 14.75 -14.20
C LYS A 35 -7.70 14.22 -14.91
N ASP A 36 -6.69 15.08 -15.04
CA ASP A 36 -5.38 14.77 -15.64
C ASP A 36 -4.32 14.44 -14.58
N GLY A 37 -4.76 14.11 -13.36
CA GLY A 37 -3.88 13.74 -12.26
C GLY A 37 -3.30 12.33 -12.41
N TYR A 38 -2.16 12.09 -11.76
CA TYR A 38 -1.55 10.76 -11.71
C TYR A 38 -2.17 9.93 -10.59
N PHE A 39 -2.61 8.72 -10.92
CA PHE A 39 -3.21 7.79 -9.96
C PHE A 39 -2.15 6.85 -9.37
N SER A 40 -2.32 6.52 -8.09
CA SER A 40 -1.54 5.45 -7.46
C SER A 40 -1.94 4.10 -8.04
N LEU A 41 -0.95 3.29 -8.42
CA LEU A 41 -1.16 1.92 -8.90
C LEU A 41 -1.12 0.96 -7.72
N ILE A 42 -2.13 0.10 -7.61
CA ILE A 42 -2.19 -0.92 -6.57
C ILE A 42 -2.20 -2.28 -7.24
N TYR A 43 -1.10 -3.00 -7.06
CA TYR A 43 -0.89 -4.35 -7.54
C TYR A 43 -1.26 -5.34 -6.44
N PRO A 44 -2.28 -6.21 -6.62
CA PRO A 44 -2.51 -7.34 -5.73
C PRO A 44 -1.40 -8.40 -5.89
N ASN A 45 -1.21 -9.27 -4.90
CA ASN A 45 -0.17 -10.33 -4.90
C ASN A 45 -0.02 -11.06 -6.24
N GLN A 46 -1.13 -11.45 -6.87
CA GLN A 46 -1.14 -12.19 -8.15
C GLN A 46 -0.56 -11.41 -9.36
N SER A 47 -0.36 -10.11 -9.24
CA SER A 47 0.03 -9.22 -10.35
C SER A 47 1.51 -8.85 -10.36
N PHE A 48 2.29 -9.31 -9.38
CA PHE A 48 3.74 -9.15 -9.33
C PHE A 48 4.39 -10.44 -8.81
N GLN A 49 5.70 -10.55 -8.96
CA GLN A 49 6.48 -11.67 -8.45
C GLN A 49 7.55 -11.13 -7.50
N VAL A 50 7.66 -11.73 -6.33
CA VAL A 50 8.72 -11.44 -5.37
C VAL A 50 9.92 -12.35 -5.68
N LYS A 51 11.08 -11.76 -5.95
CA LYS A 51 12.37 -12.46 -6.05
C LYS A 51 13.22 -12.14 -4.81
N GLU A 52 14.38 -12.78 -4.66
CA GLU A 52 15.23 -12.58 -3.48
C GLU A 52 15.78 -11.15 -3.37
N ASP A 53 15.98 -10.48 -4.50
CA ASP A 53 16.62 -9.17 -4.62
C ASP A 53 15.63 -8.05 -5.02
N HIS A 54 14.62 -8.37 -5.82
CA HIS A 54 13.69 -7.38 -6.37
C HIS A 54 12.23 -7.88 -6.49
N ILE A 55 11.30 -6.94 -6.58
CA ILE A 55 9.92 -7.18 -7.01
C ILE A 55 9.86 -6.99 -8.52
N ARG A 56 9.33 -8.01 -9.21
CA ARG A 56 9.15 -8.03 -10.66
C ARG A 56 7.70 -7.75 -11.03
N VAL A 57 7.48 -6.69 -11.79
CA VAL A 57 6.17 -6.33 -12.37
C VAL A 57 6.24 -6.50 -13.88
N GLY A 58 5.35 -7.34 -14.43
CA GLY A 58 5.29 -7.58 -15.88
C GLY A 58 4.66 -6.41 -16.62
N VAL A 59 5.23 -6.04 -17.76
CA VAL A 59 4.67 -5.00 -18.64
C VAL A 59 3.82 -5.64 -19.74
N PRO A 60 2.50 -5.34 -19.80
CA PRO A 60 1.61 -5.93 -20.79
C PRO A 60 2.06 -5.67 -22.23
N LYS A 61 1.87 -6.65 -23.12
CA LYS A 61 2.25 -6.52 -24.54
C LYS A 61 1.60 -5.31 -25.21
N GLY A 62 0.31 -5.07 -24.98
CA GLY A 62 -0.39 -3.92 -25.57
C GLY A 62 0.15 -2.57 -25.10
N PHE A 63 0.70 -2.47 -23.88
CA PHE A 63 1.37 -1.25 -23.43
C PHE A 63 2.69 -1.05 -24.19
N ARG A 64 3.46 -2.12 -24.37
CA ARG A 64 4.74 -2.09 -25.10
C ARG A 64 4.57 -1.66 -26.55
N GLU A 65 3.57 -2.21 -27.23
CA GLU A 65 3.27 -1.86 -28.63
C GLU A 65 2.75 -0.43 -28.77
N LYS A 66 1.90 0.02 -27.85
CA LYS A 66 1.31 1.37 -27.90
C LYS A 66 2.33 2.48 -27.66
N TYR A 67 3.28 2.27 -26.75
CA TYR A 67 4.21 3.31 -26.32
C TYR A 67 5.66 3.06 -26.74
N GLY A 68 5.93 2.04 -27.56
CA GLY A 68 7.28 1.70 -28.01
C GLY A 68 8.21 1.33 -26.85
N TYR A 69 7.69 0.60 -25.86
CA TYR A 69 8.45 0.25 -24.65
C TYR A 69 9.03 -1.16 -24.77
N ASP A 70 10.35 -1.26 -24.87
CA ASP A 70 11.04 -2.54 -25.14
C ASP A 70 11.10 -3.48 -23.93
N LYS A 71 11.17 -2.92 -22.72
CA LYS A 71 11.33 -3.72 -21.51
C LYS A 71 10.05 -4.49 -21.18
N ARG A 72 10.20 -5.80 -20.98
CA ARG A 72 9.09 -6.71 -20.65
C ARG A 72 8.70 -6.68 -19.17
N GLU A 73 9.56 -6.13 -18.33
CA GLU A 73 9.40 -6.12 -16.88
C GLU A 73 9.99 -4.85 -16.28
N ILE A 74 9.42 -4.46 -15.15
CA ILE A 74 9.91 -3.43 -14.24
C ILE A 74 10.42 -4.16 -13.01
N ARG A 75 11.65 -3.83 -12.60
CA ARG A 75 12.27 -4.35 -11.37
C ARG A 75 12.29 -3.24 -10.33
N ILE A 76 11.82 -3.56 -9.13
CA ILE A 76 11.81 -2.66 -7.98
C ILE A 76 12.64 -3.34 -6.91
N ASP A 77 13.84 -2.82 -6.66
CA ASP A 77 14.76 -3.44 -5.71
C ASP A 77 14.26 -3.28 -4.28
N PHE A 78 14.51 -4.28 -3.43
CA PHE A 78 14.14 -4.19 -2.03
C PHE A 78 15.05 -3.19 -1.30
N THR A 79 14.47 -2.09 -0.83
CA THR A 79 15.17 -1.17 0.10
C THR A 79 15.32 -1.77 1.51
N TYR A 80 14.48 -2.73 1.91
CA TYR A 80 14.48 -3.30 3.26
C TYR A 80 14.86 -4.78 3.22
N GLU A 81 15.96 -5.14 3.88
CA GLU A 81 16.43 -6.53 3.98
C GLU A 81 15.43 -7.45 4.68
N LYS A 82 14.63 -6.91 5.61
CA LYS A 82 13.59 -7.66 6.31
C LYS A 82 12.59 -8.29 5.34
N LEU A 83 12.25 -7.61 4.25
CA LEU A 83 11.29 -8.09 3.25
C LEU A 83 11.81 -9.28 2.41
N LYS A 84 13.10 -9.60 2.52
CA LYS A 84 13.71 -10.78 1.88
C LYS A 84 13.48 -12.07 2.68
N GLN A 85 12.93 -11.97 3.89
CA GLN A 85 12.72 -13.13 4.75
C GLN A 85 11.56 -13.98 4.23
N SER A 86 11.76 -15.29 4.16
CA SER A 86 10.82 -16.25 3.55
C SER A 86 9.45 -16.36 4.24
N HIS A 87 9.30 -15.81 5.44
CA HIS A 87 8.05 -15.81 6.22
C HIS A 87 7.22 -14.51 6.03
N ILE A 88 7.65 -13.62 5.14
CA ILE A 88 6.94 -12.37 4.87
C ILE A 88 6.14 -12.50 3.58
N ASP A 89 4.82 -12.57 3.74
CA ASP A 89 3.87 -12.65 2.65
C ASP A 89 3.49 -11.26 2.15
N ILE A 90 4.00 -10.86 0.98
CA ILE A 90 3.63 -9.57 0.39
C ILE A 90 2.25 -9.67 -0.28
N LYS A 91 1.25 -9.01 0.30
CA LYS A 91 -0.13 -9.05 -0.22
C LYS A 91 -0.40 -7.97 -1.28
N GLN A 92 0.20 -6.80 -1.14
CA GLN A 92 -0.01 -5.68 -2.07
C GLN A 92 1.24 -4.83 -2.26
N LEU A 93 1.44 -4.37 -3.50
CA LEU A 93 2.42 -3.37 -3.88
C LEU A 93 1.69 -2.11 -4.36
N HIS A 94 2.01 -0.96 -3.78
CA HIS A 94 1.44 0.34 -4.14
C HIS A 94 2.54 1.19 -4.76
N ILE A 95 2.34 1.70 -5.96
CA ILE A 95 3.23 2.66 -6.61
C ILE A 95 2.53 4.02 -6.60
N ILE A 96 3.13 5.00 -5.94
CA ILE A 96 2.54 6.30 -5.65
C ILE A 96 3.33 7.37 -6.41
N PRO A 97 2.69 8.14 -7.30
CA PRO A 97 3.36 9.23 -8.01
C PRO A 97 3.62 10.41 -7.06
N GLY A 98 4.85 10.90 -7.04
CA GLY A 98 5.26 12.11 -6.35
C GLY A 98 5.62 13.24 -7.33
N ALA A 99 5.45 14.50 -6.90
CA ALA A 99 5.75 15.70 -7.68
C ALA A 99 5.28 15.65 -9.16
N LYS A 100 3.97 15.39 -9.39
CA LYS A 100 3.40 15.22 -10.74
C LYS A 100 4.08 14.10 -11.55
N ALA A 101 4.33 12.96 -10.89
CA ALA A 101 4.98 11.77 -11.47
C ALA A 101 6.41 11.98 -11.99
N GLN A 102 7.12 12.97 -11.42
CA GLN A 102 8.57 13.09 -11.63
C GLN A 102 9.35 12.00 -10.91
N TYR A 103 8.83 11.52 -9.77
CA TYR A 103 9.36 10.38 -9.05
C TYR A 103 8.20 9.48 -8.57
N PHE A 104 8.55 8.25 -8.21
CA PHE A 104 7.60 7.27 -7.72
C PHE A 104 8.09 6.70 -6.40
N GLU A 105 7.20 6.67 -5.41
CA GLU A 105 7.39 5.94 -4.17
C GLU A 105 6.71 4.59 -4.29
N TYR A 106 7.30 3.57 -3.68
CA TYR A 106 6.64 2.27 -3.55
C TYR A 106 6.35 1.96 -2.09
N ARG A 107 5.19 1.35 -1.83
CA ARG A 107 4.78 0.89 -0.51
C ARG A 107 4.37 -0.56 -0.60
N VAL A 108 4.85 -1.34 0.35
CA VAL A 108 4.60 -2.78 0.43
C VAL A 108 3.69 -3.03 1.62
N VAL A 109 2.59 -3.75 1.39
CA VAL A 109 1.73 -4.27 2.45
C VAL A 109 1.99 -5.75 2.57
N TYR A 110 2.48 -6.18 3.73
CA TYR A 110 2.84 -7.56 3.99
C TYR A 110 2.15 -8.09 5.25
N GLU A 111 2.03 -9.40 5.31
CA GLU A 111 1.60 -10.15 6.49
C GLU A 111 2.81 -10.94 6.99
N GLU A 112 3.03 -10.91 8.30
CA GLU A 112 4.13 -11.60 8.96
C GLU A 112 3.51 -12.66 9.87
N GLU A 113 3.81 -13.93 9.62
CA GLU A 113 3.46 -15.00 10.53
C GLU A 113 4.33 -14.88 11.78
N LYS A 114 3.75 -14.42 12.88
CA LYS A 114 4.45 -14.34 14.16
C LYS A 114 4.31 -15.66 14.89
N GLU A 115 5.44 -16.26 15.25
CA GLU A 115 5.45 -17.34 16.25
C GLU A 115 4.85 -16.81 17.57
N PRO A 116 4.06 -17.62 18.29
CA PRO A 116 3.45 -17.19 19.55
C PRO A 116 4.55 -16.88 20.57
N VAL A 117 4.69 -15.59 20.89
CA VAL A 117 5.57 -15.17 21.98
C VAL A 117 4.88 -15.55 23.29
N GLU A 118 5.44 -16.52 24.02
CA GLU A 118 5.00 -16.81 25.38
C GLU A 118 5.15 -15.53 26.23
N ALA A 119 4.02 -14.95 26.61
CA ALA A 119 3.99 -13.86 27.57
C ALA A 119 4.43 -14.40 28.94
N LYS A 120 5.72 -14.29 29.27
CA LYS A 120 6.17 -14.48 30.66
C LYS A 120 5.52 -13.38 31.50
N GLY A 121 4.48 -13.79 32.23
CA GLY A 121 3.77 -12.96 33.19
C GLY A 121 4.73 -12.36 34.22
N GLY A 122 5.00 -11.08 34.08
CA GLY A 122 5.62 -10.25 35.10
C GLY A 122 4.56 -9.33 35.69
N CYS A 123 4.00 -9.74 36.83
CA CYS A 123 3.21 -8.88 37.69
C CYS A 123 4.09 -7.72 38.18
N LEU A 124 3.76 -6.48 37.83
CA LEU A 124 4.33 -5.28 38.45
C LEU A 124 3.20 -4.51 39.12
N VAL A 125 2.89 -4.90 40.37
CA VAL A 125 2.23 -4.01 41.31
C VAL A 125 3.28 -2.97 41.72
N ARG A 126 3.06 -1.70 41.37
CA ARG A 126 3.75 -0.58 42.01
C ARG A 126 2.78 0.08 42.98
N TYR A 127 3.32 0.31 44.18
CA TYR A 127 2.71 0.87 45.39
C TYR A 127 1.86 2.11 45.15
#